data_AF-A0A1G9VI80-F1
#
_entry.id   AF-A0A1G9VI80-F1
#
_cell.length_a   1.000
_cell.length_b   1.000
_cell.length_c   1.000
_cell.angle_alpha   90.00
_cell.angle_beta   90.00
_cell.angle_gamma   90.00
#
_symmetry.space_group_name_H-M   'P 1'
#
loop_
_entity.id
_entity.type
_entity.pdbx_description
1 polymer ?
#
loop_
_entity_poly.entity_id
_entity_poly.type
_entity_poly.pdbx_seq_one_letter_code
_entity_poly.pdbx_strand_id
1 'polypeptide(L)'
;MYKSKIEIEIIDFNGEQVEAKSCKECEEIKPLTDFFKQKGGLGGVRARCKVCWYSRHKEKLNQRSREWQQKNKEKVKEYNREWTKANRERINERERNRYKENPDLFKERRQIKYQRDPEAHKQYQYTYRERHKEKHLTYQRAYYKGNKEIFLESNKKYMKVNREVVRARTLRRRARKKSLPDDLTAQQYKFILERFDYKCALSGQKLEVLDLDHFIPLATGWGGTTLGNMIPLSPSLNSSKQDRNPFEWIKRKDIQEVVSLEKFQEVVEYLAEINDMTPDEYKEYVDDCFANPIFITENNL
;
A
#
# COMPACT_ATOMS: atom_id res chain seq x y z
N MET A 1 55.37 41.15 47.54
CA MET A 1 54.90 39.77 47.26
C MET A 1 56.10 38.87 47.01
N TYR A 2 56.41 37.99 47.95
CA TYR A 2 57.49 37.01 47.84
C TYR A 2 57.09 35.99 46.74
N LYS A 3 57.78 35.97 45.60
CA LYS A 3 57.58 34.88 44.62
C LYS A 3 58.31 33.67 45.18
N SER A 4 57.56 32.64 45.56
CA SER A 4 58.14 31.35 45.96
C SER A 4 59.09 30.86 44.86
N LYS A 5 60.25 30.37 45.26
CA LYS A 5 61.23 29.78 44.35
C LYS A 5 60.62 28.48 43.82
N ILE A 6 60.47 28.38 42.49
CA ILE A 6 60.00 27.13 41.86
C ILE A 6 61.16 26.15 41.94
N GLU A 7 60.93 24.99 42.56
CA GLU A 7 61.91 23.92 42.73
C GLU A 7 61.41 22.63 42.06
N ILE A 8 62.31 21.66 41.91
CA ILE A 8 61.95 20.32 41.41
C ILE A 8 61.67 19.46 42.63
N GLU A 9 60.54 18.76 42.59
CA GLU A 9 60.06 17.90 43.66
C GLU A 9 59.66 16.55 43.08
N ILE A 10 59.85 15.48 43.85
CA ILE A 10 59.45 14.13 43.46
C ILE A 10 58.02 13.91 43.96
N ILE A 11 57.08 13.66 43.05
CA ILE A 11 55.69 13.36 43.38
C ILE A 11 55.35 11.93 42.96
N ASP A 12 54.36 11.34 43.62
CA ASP A 12 53.69 10.15 43.10
C ASP A 12 52.71 10.56 41.99
N PHE A 13 52.90 10.02 40.79
CA PHE A 13 51.99 10.23 39.67
C PHE A 13 51.70 8.88 39.00
N ASN A 14 50.45 8.42 39.10
CA ASN A 14 50.00 7.11 38.64
C ASN A 14 50.79 5.93 39.24
N GLY A 15 51.24 6.05 40.51
CA GLY A 15 52.00 5.00 41.20
C GLY A 15 53.49 4.95 40.86
N GLU A 16 54.00 5.94 40.13
CA GLU A 16 55.42 6.12 39.85
C GLU A 16 55.95 7.42 40.48
N GLN A 17 57.15 7.36 41.06
CA GLN A 17 57.85 8.55 41.54
C GLN A 17 58.46 9.30 40.36
N VAL A 18 57.94 10.50 40.07
CA VAL A 18 58.37 11.33 38.95
C VAL A 18 58.81 12.71 39.40
N GLU A 19 59.79 13.28 38.70
CA GLU A 19 60.16 14.68 38.87
C GLU A 19 59.01 15.59 38.38
N ALA A 20 58.68 16.58 39.19
CA ALA A 20 57.62 17.53 38.95
C ALA A 20 58.01 18.94 39.39
N LYS A 21 57.27 19.93 38.90
CA LYS A 21 57.37 21.32 39.34
C LYS A 21 56.07 22.06 39.15
N SER A 22 55.90 23.18 39.86
CA SER A 22 54.76 24.07 39.68
C SER A 22 54.79 24.84 38.35
N CYS A 23 53.64 24.93 37.70
CA CYS A 23 53.46 25.74 36.50
C CYS A 23 53.38 27.22 36.86
N LYS A 24 54.17 28.08 36.21
CA LYS A 24 54.18 29.53 36.46
C LYS A 24 52.89 30.27 36.06
N GLU A 25 51.89 29.58 35.50
CA GLU A 25 50.62 30.19 35.09
C GLU A 25 49.42 29.64 35.85
N CYS A 26 49.28 28.32 35.98
CA CYS A 26 48.19 27.71 36.74
C CYS A 26 48.58 27.30 38.16
N GLU A 27 49.85 27.46 38.54
CA GLU A 27 50.43 27.18 39.87
C GLU A 27 50.34 25.72 40.34
N GLU A 28 49.65 24.85 39.61
CA GLU A 28 49.60 23.40 39.82
C GLU A 28 50.98 22.74 39.64
N ILE A 29 51.34 21.85 40.58
CA ILE A 29 52.50 20.96 40.50
C ILE A 29 52.18 19.84 39.51
N LYS A 30 53.02 19.69 38.48
CA LYS A 30 52.82 18.70 37.42
C LYS A 30 54.13 17.98 37.08
N PRO A 31 54.06 16.72 36.60
CA PRO A 31 55.22 16.02 36.08
C PRO A 31 55.95 16.84 35.01
N LEU A 32 57.28 16.76 34.94
CA LEU A 32 58.04 17.51 33.92
C LEU A 32 57.62 17.15 32.48
N THR A 33 57.05 15.96 32.26
CA THR A 33 56.49 15.51 30.97
C THR A 33 55.32 16.35 30.48
N ASP A 34 54.62 17.05 31.37
CA ASP A 34 53.52 17.98 31.05
C ASP A 34 53.99 19.36 30.63
N PHE A 35 55.30 19.57 30.52
CA PHE A 35 55.91 20.80 30.05
C PHE A 35 56.64 20.57 28.72
N PHE A 36 56.81 21.62 27.92
CA PHE A 36 57.63 21.53 26.71
C PHE A 36 59.11 21.55 27.09
N LYS A 37 59.94 20.74 26.42
CA LYS A 37 61.40 20.75 26.61
C LYS A 37 61.99 22.13 26.30
N GLN A 38 62.92 22.58 27.13
CA GLN A 38 63.67 23.82 26.96
C GLN A 38 65.07 23.68 27.57
N LYS A 39 66.10 23.76 26.72
CA LYS A 39 67.49 23.77 27.18
C LYS A 39 67.72 24.96 28.11
N GLY A 40 68.30 24.70 29.28
CA GLY A 40 68.53 25.71 30.33
C GLY A 40 67.30 26.07 31.17
N GLY A 41 66.13 25.45 30.93
CA GLY A 41 64.99 25.55 31.83
C GLY A 41 65.17 24.65 33.06
N LEU A 42 64.57 25.02 34.19
CA LEU A 42 64.54 24.18 35.40
C LEU A 42 63.90 22.82 35.07
N GLY A 43 64.63 21.72 35.30
CA GLY A 43 64.24 20.36 34.92
C GLY A 43 64.30 20.10 33.41
N GLY A 44 65.02 20.91 32.64
CA GLY A 44 65.10 20.79 31.17
C GLY A 44 63.81 21.16 30.44
N VAL A 45 62.87 21.83 31.11
CA VAL A 45 61.52 22.12 30.58
C VAL A 45 61.09 23.57 30.85
N ARG A 46 60.14 24.06 30.04
CA ARG A 46 59.57 25.42 30.16
C ARG A 46 58.92 25.65 31.52
N ALA A 47 58.75 26.92 31.90
CA ALA A 47 58.09 27.29 33.15
C ALA A 47 56.55 27.08 33.13
N ARG A 48 55.95 26.92 31.94
CA ARG A 48 54.51 26.79 31.74
C ARG A 48 54.17 25.40 31.20
N CYS A 49 53.12 24.79 31.72
CA CYS A 49 52.65 23.49 31.26
C CYS A 49 52.05 23.57 29.84
N LYS A 50 51.96 22.42 29.17
CA LYS A 50 51.43 22.26 27.82
C LYS A 50 50.01 22.77 27.72
N VAL A 51 49.15 22.49 28.70
CA VAL A 51 47.74 22.92 28.72
C VAL A 51 47.63 24.45 28.66
N CYS A 52 48.28 25.15 29.58
CA CYS A 52 48.29 26.61 29.60
C CYS A 52 48.90 27.20 28.32
N TRP A 53 49.93 26.55 27.76
CA TRP A 53 50.50 26.95 26.48
C TRP A 53 49.50 26.79 25.33
N TYR A 54 48.79 25.65 25.23
CA TYR A 54 47.78 25.42 24.19
C TYR A 54 46.61 26.39 24.32
N SER A 55 46.08 26.61 25.53
CA SER A 55 44.97 27.56 25.77
C SER A 55 45.32 28.96 25.28
N ARG A 56 46.53 29.44 25.58
CA ARG A 56 47.00 30.76 25.16
C ARG A 56 47.23 30.88 23.65
N HIS A 57 47.52 29.77 22.96
CA HIS A 57 47.77 29.76 21.52
C HIS A 57 46.59 29.21 20.70
N LYS A 58 45.46 28.91 21.34
CA LYS A 58 44.30 28.24 20.74
C LYS A 58 43.85 28.91 19.45
N GLU A 59 43.67 30.23 19.46
CA GLU A 59 43.19 30.96 18.29
C GLU A 59 44.19 30.91 17.13
N LYS A 60 45.48 31.13 17.41
CA LYS A 60 46.54 31.06 16.40
C LYS A 60 46.68 29.65 15.81
N LEU A 61 46.51 28.61 16.62
CA LEU A 61 46.53 27.22 16.17
C LEU A 61 45.29 26.87 15.34
N ASN A 62 44.11 27.35 15.74
CA ASN A 62 42.87 27.18 15.00
C ASN A 62 42.93 27.89 13.64
N GLN A 63 43.42 29.13 13.61
CA GLN A 63 43.63 29.87 12.38
C GLN A 63 44.58 29.13 11.44
N ARG A 64 45.75 28.69 11.94
CA ARG A 64 46.70 27.89 11.15
C ARG A 64 46.08 26.59 10.65
N SER A 65 45.23 25.94 11.45
CA SER A 65 44.50 24.72 11.07
C SER A 65 43.51 25.00 9.93
N ARG A 66 42.72 26.09 10.03
CA ARG A 66 41.78 26.51 8.97
C ARG A 66 42.52 26.84 7.67
N GLU A 67 43.59 27.62 7.74
CA GLU A 67 44.42 27.96 6.59
C GLU A 67 45.03 26.71 5.93
N TRP A 68 45.50 25.77 6.75
CA TRP A 68 46.00 24.49 6.25
C TRP A 68 44.90 23.68 5.58
N GLN A 69 43.73 23.54 6.20
CA GLN A 69 42.58 22.82 5.63
C GLN A 69 42.11 23.46 4.31
N GLN A 70 42.10 24.79 4.23
CA GLN A 70 41.72 25.50 3.01
C GLN A 70 42.72 25.27 1.88
N LYS A 71 44.03 25.40 2.17
CA LYS A 71 45.10 25.13 1.19
C LYS A 71 45.19 23.65 0.80
N ASN A 72 44.77 22.74 1.67
CA ASN A 72 44.82 21.29 1.44
C ASN A 72 43.43 20.67 1.23
N LYS A 73 42.44 21.46 0.80
CA LYS A 73 41.04 21.03 0.68
C LYS A 73 40.88 19.75 -0.13
N GLU A 74 41.56 19.65 -1.27
CA GLU A 74 41.47 18.46 -2.13
C GLU A 74 42.16 17.24 -1.50
N LYS A 75 43.32 17.42 -0.87
CA LYS A 75 44.01 16.36 -0.11
C LYS A 75 43.14 15.83 1.04
N VAL A 76 42.45 16.72 1.76
CA VAL A 76 41.53 16.33 2.84
C VAL A 76 40.31 15.59 2.28
N LYS A 77 39.75 16.05 1.15
CA LYS A 77 38.64 15.35 0.50
C LYS A 77 39.04 13.95 0.03
N GLU A 78 40.21 13.82 -0.59
CA GLU A 78 40.74 12.54 -1.06
C GLU A 78 40.96 11.59 0.10
N TYR A 79 41.67 12.04 1.14
CA TYR A 79 41.83 11.28 2.39
C TYR A 79 40.49 10.83 2.98
N ASN A 80 39.50 11.73 3.06
CA ASN A 80 38.17 11.39 3.57
C ASN A 80 37.43 10.39 2.69
N ARG A 81 37.60 10.46 1.36
CA ARG A 81 37.03 9.48 0.41
C ARG A 81 37.64 8.11 0.63
N GLU A 82 38.97 8.03 0.72
CA GLU A 82 39.67 6.77 0.97
C GLU A 82 39.32 6.18 2.33
N TRP A 83 39.31 7.02 3.37
CA TRP A 83 38.90 6.60 4.71
C TRP A 83 37.46 6.09 4.72
N THR A 84 36.53 6.79 4.06
CA THR A 84 35.12 6.37 3.96
C THR A 84 34.99 5.04 3.21
N LYS A 85 35.76 4.85 2.14
CA LYS A 85 35.78 3.60 1.38
C LYS A 85 36.31 2.44 2.23
N ALA A 86 37.43 2.64 2.91
CA ALA A 86 38.05 1.64 3.77
C ALA A 86 37.20 1.32 5.02
N ASN A 87 36.40 2.28 5.51
CA ASN A 87 35.57 2.13 6.71
C ASN A 87 34.08 1.98 6.40
N ARG A 88 33.71 1.63 5.16
CA ARG A 88 32.32 1.63 4.69
C ARG A 88 31.41 0.76 5.56
N GLU A 89 31.87 -0.41 5.96
CA GLU A 89 31.09 -1.34 6.78
C GLU A 89 30.83 -0.77 8.18
N ARG A 90 31.87 -0.23 8.82
CA ARG A 90 31.78 0.43 10.13
C ARG A 90 30.81 1.63 10.09
N ILE A 91 30.86 2.42 9.02
CA ILE A 91 29.95 3.57 8.83
C ILE A 91 28.51 3.07 8.68
N ASN A 92 28.30 2.05 7.83
CA ASN A 92 26.98 1.49 7.61
C ASN A 92 26.39 0.84 8.86
N GLU A 93 27.21 0.14 9.63
CA GLU A 93 26.81 -0.46 10.91
C GLU A 93 26.41 0.61 11.92
N ARG A 94 27.22 1.67 12.07
CA ARG A 94 26.87 2.80 12.93
C ARG A 94 25.55 3.46 12.50
N GLU A 95 25.33 3.66 11.21
CA GLU A 95 24.07 4.20 10.70
C GLU A 95 22.90 3.23 10.97
N ARG A 96 23.06 1.92 10.76
CA ARG A 96 22.04 0.92 11.11
C ARG A 96 21.68 0.96 12.59
N ASN A 97 22.66 1.03 13.47
CA ASN A 97 22.43 1.10 14.91
C ASN A 97 21.73 2.41 15.28
N ARG A 98 22.14 3.54 14.70
CA ARG A 98 21.45 4.83 14.87
C ARG A 98 19.97 4.75 14.49
N TYR A 99 19.64 4.12 13.35
CA TYR A 99 18.26 3.89 12.92
C TYR A 99 17.48 2.97 13.85
N LYS A 100 18.10 1.88 14.33
CA LYS A 100 17.49 0.93 15.27
C LYS A 100 17.23 1.53 16.65
N GLU A 101 18.14 2.36 17.15
CA GLU A 101 18.05 2.98 18.47
C GLU A 101 17.10 4.19 18.49
N ASN A 102 16.85 4.82 17.34
CA ASN A 102 16.05 6.04 17.25
C ASN A 102 14.95 5.98 16.16
N PRO A 103 14.15 4.91 16.08
CA PRO A 103 13.20 4.74 14.98
C PRO A 103 12.16 5.87 14.92
N ASP A 104 11.72 6.37 16.07
CA ASP A 104 10.72 7.43 16.16
C ASP A 104 11.26 8.77 15.65
N LEU A 105 12.52 9.11 15.96
CA LEU A 105 13.17 10.31 15.43
C LEU A 105 13.17 10.31 13.89
N PHE A 106 13.44 9.17 13.26
CA PHE A 106 13.44 9.06 11.80
C PHE A 106 12.03 9.06 11.21
N LYS A 107 11.05 8.49 11.92
CA LYS A 107 9.64 8.53 11.55
C LYS A 107 9.09 9.96 11.62
N GLU A 108 9.38 10.69 12.68
CA GLU A 108 9.00 12.08 12.89
C GLU A 108 9.65 12.99 11.84
N ARG A 109 10.96 12.87 11.61
CA ARG A 109 11.65 13.60 10.53
C ARG A 109 11.05 13.34 9.16
N ARG A 110 10.68 12.09 8.89
CA ARG A 110 10.00 11.72 7.66
C ARG A 110 8.67 12.47 7.61
N GLN A 111 7.83 12.37 8.63
CA GLN A 111 6.53 13.03 8.72
C GLN A 111 6.63 14.55 8.53
N ILE A 112 7.57 15.23 9.20
CA ILE A 112 7.82 16.67 9.03
C ILE A 112 8.13 16.99 7.57
N LYS A 113 8.96 16.18 6.89
CA LYS A 113 9.27 16.37 5.47
C LYS A 113 8.04 16.22 4.57
N TYR A 114 7.17 15.24 4.85
CA TYR A 114 5.92 15.04 4.12
C TYR A 114 4.93 16.20 4.34
N GLN A 115 4.82 16.70 5.58
CA GLN A 115 3.91 17.77 5.96
C GLN A 115 4.38 19.15 5.50
N ARG A 116 5.70 19.37 5.42
CA ARG A 116 6.28 20.66 5.02
C ARG A 116 5.96 21.05 3.59
N ASP A 117 5.91 20.07 2.69
CA ASP A 117 5.57 20.31 1.28
C ASP A 117 4.90 19.06 0.66
N PRO A 118 3.60 18.85 0.95
CA PRO A 118 2.85 17.71 0.45
C PRO A 118 2.75 17.72 -1.08
N GLU A 119 2.68 18.89 -1.70
CA GLU A 119 2.50 19.04 -3.14
C GLU A 119 3.80 18.70 -3.88
N ALA A 120 4.96 19.16 -3.42
CA ALA A 120 6.23 18.73 -4.00
C ALA A 120 6.46 17.23 -3.81
N HIS A 121 6.01 16.64 -2.70
CA HIS A 121 6.08 15.19 -2.51
C HIS A 121 5.19 14.45 -3.52
N LYS A 122 3.96 14.91 -3.74
CA LYS A 122 3.02 14.34 -4.71
C LYS A 122 3.56 14.47 -6.14
N GLN A 123 4.14 15.62 -6.49
CA GLN A 123 4.77 15.85 -7.78
C GLN A 123 6.00 14.97 -8.00
N TYR A 124 6.81 14.78 -6.96
CA TYR A 124 7.93 13.83 -7.00
C TYR A 124 7.43 12.39 -7.22
N GLN A 125 6.40 11.95 -6.49
CA GLN A 125 5.81 10.62 -6.65
C GLN A 125 5.25 10.40 -8.06
N TYR A 126 4.60 11.42 -8.63
CA TYR A 126 4.10 11.40 -10.00
C TYR A 126 5.24 11.27 -11.01
N THR A 127 6.23 12.17 -10.96
CA THR A 127 7.36 12.16 -11.91
C THR A 127 8.21 10.90 -11.79
N TYR A 128 8.40 10.37 -10.58
CA TYR A 128 9.07 9.09 -10.36
C TYR A 128 8.30 7.93 -11.02
N ARG A 129 6.98 7.86 -10.81
CA ARG A 129 6.13 6.83 -11.44
C ARG A 129 6.18 6.92 -12.97
N GLU A 130 6.10 8.13 -13.54
CA GLU A 130 6.16 8.31 -15.00
C GLU A 130 7.53 7.90 -15.57
N ARG A 131 8.63 8.36 -14.97
CA ARG A 131 10.00 7.98 -15.41
C ARG A 131 10.27 6.48 -15.32
N HIS A 132 9.65 5.81 -14.37
CA HIS A 132 9.83 4.37 -14.15
C HIS A 132 8.67 3.52 -14.65
N LYS A 133 7.69 4.11 -15.35
CA LYS A 133 6.46 3.45 -15.81
C LYS A 133 6.77 2.23 -16.66
N GLU A 134 7.65 2.39 -17.65
CA GLU A 134 8.03 1.30 -18.54
C GLU A 134 8.74 0.17 -17.79
N LYS A 135 9.72 0.50 -16.94
CA LYS A 135 10.42 -0.49 -16.11
C LYS A 135 9.47 -1.25 -15.18
N HIS A 136 8.49 -0.56 -14.60
CA HIS A 136 7.49 -1.19 -13.74
C HIS A 136 6.58 -2.12 -14.55
N LEU A 137 6.12 -1.69 -15.73
CA LEU A 137 5.28 -2.52 -16.61
C LEU A 137 6.04 -3.75 -17.13
N THR A 138 7.31 -3.62 -17.51
CA THR A 138 8.13 -4.76 -17.94
C THR A 138 8.34 -5.75 -16.80
N TYR A 139 8.66 -5.25 -15.60
CA TYR A 139 8.74 -6.08 -14.40
C TYR A 139 7.41 -6.79 -14.10
N GLN A 140 6.28 -6.07 -14.10
CA GLN A 140 4.96 -6.66 -13.84
C GLN A 140 4.60 -7.74 -14.87
N ARG A 141 4.90 -7.52 -16.16
CA ARG A 141 4.69 -8.52 -17.21
C ARG A 141 5.56 -9.75 -16.99
N ALA A 142 6.84 -9.58 -16.69
CA ALA A 142 7.75 -10.69 -16.41
C ALA A 142 7.33 -11.47 -15.16
N TYR A 143 6.94 -10.75 -14.10
CA TYR A 143 6.43 -11.32 -12.87
C TYR A 143 5.15 -12.12 -13.12
N TYR A 144 4.16 -11.56 -13.81
CA TYR A 144 2.94 -12.29 -14.17
C TYR A 144 3.22 -13.52 -15.04
N LYS A 145 4.12 -13.40 -16.03
CA LYS A 145 4.50 -14.52 -16.90
C LYS A 145 5.14 -15.66 -16.10
N GLY A 146 6.08 -15.34 -15.21
CA GLY A 146 6.75 -16.33 -14.37
C GLY A 146 5.87 -16.94 -13.28
N ASN A 147 4.80 -16.26 -12.87
CA ASN A 147 3.88 -16.71 -11.83
C ASN A 147 2.48 -17.06 -12.38
N LYS A 148 2.35 -17.24 -13.70
CA LYS A 148 1.06 -17.39 -14.39
C LYS A 148 0.23 -18.54 -13.78
N GLU A 149 0.86 -19.68 -13.53
CA GLU A 149 0.19 -20.86 -12.98
C GLU A 149 -0.34 -20.61 -11.57
N ILE A 150 0.42 -19.91 -10.73
CA ILE A 150 0.00 -19.53 -9.38
C ILE A 150 -1.24 -18.61 -9.45
N PHE A 151 -1.24 -17.63 -10.35
CA PHE A 151 -2.38 -16.75 -10.54
C PHE A 151 -3.62 -17.48 -11.06
N LEU A 152 -3.43 -18.38 -12.03
CA LEU A 152 -4.52 -19.20 -12.56
C LEU A 152 -5.12 -20.10 -11.49
N GLU A 153 -4.29 -20.75 -10.68
CA GLU A 153 -4.74 -21.61 -9.58
C GLU A 153 -5.46 -20.82 -8.49
N SER A 154 -4.91 -19.67 -8.09
CA SER A 154 -5.55 -18.76 -7.16
C SER A 154 -6.90 -18.27 -7.69
N ASN A 155 -6.97 -17.90 -8.96
CA ASN A 155 -8.21 -17.48 -9.60
C ASN A 155 -9.24 -18.62 -9.66
N LYS A 156 -8.84 -19.86 -9.97
CA LYS A 156 -9.74 -21.03 -9.93
C LYS A 156 -10.34 -21.22 -8.53
N LYS A 157 -9.52 -21.15 -7.48
CA LYS A 157 -9.98 -21.24 -6.08
C LYS A 157 -10.94 -20.11 -5.73
N TYR A 158 -10.60 -18.88 -6.10
CA TYR A 158 -11.47 -17.72 -5.91
C TYR A 158 -12.82 -17.91 -6.60
N MET A 159 -12.84 -18.32 -7.87
CA MET A 159 -14.06 -18.55 -8.65
C MET A 159 -14.94 -19.66 -8.04
N LYS A 160 -14.33 -20.72 -7.50
CA LYS A 160 -15.06 -21.82 -6.86
C LYS A 160 -15.73 -21.39 -5.56
N VAL A 161 -15.00 -20.68 -4.69
CA VAL A 161 -15.51 -20.22 -3.38
C VAL A 161 -16.48 -19.04 -3.53
N ASN A 162 -16.24 -18.15 -4.50
CA ASN A 162 -17.02 -16.92 -4.70
C ASN A 162 -17.96 -17.03 -5.91
N ARG A 163 -18.53 -18.21 -6.15
CA ARG A 163 -19.36 -18.51 -7.32
C ARG A 163 -20.51 -17.51 -7.52
N GLU A 164 -21.20 -17.15 -6.45
CA GLU A 164 -22.32 -16.19 -6.46
C GLU A 164 -21.85 -14.78 -6.87
N VAL A 165 -20.73 -14.31 -6.29
CA VAL A 165 -20.13 -13.01 -6.63
C VAL A 165 -19.76 -12.94 -8.11
N VAL A 166 -19.16 -14.00 -8.64
CA VAL A 166 -18.71 -14.09 -10.03
C VAL A 166 -19.92 -14.14 -10.98
N ARG A 167 -20.96 -14.90 -10.64
CA ARG A 167 -22.18 -15.01 -11.44
C ARG A 167 -22.96 -13.70 -11.45
N ALA A 168 -23.19 -13.08 -10.29
CA ALA A 168 -23.82 -11.76 -10.20
C ALA A 168 -23.06 -10.70 -11.01
N ARG A 169 -21.73 -10.66 -10.91
CA ARG A 169 -20.88 -9.77 -11.73
C ARG A 169 -21.05 -10.03 -13.23
N THR A 170 -21.14 -11.29 -13.64
CA THR A 170 -21.30 -11.67 -15.05
C THR A 170 -22.66 -11.24 -15.60
N LEU A 171 -23.74 -11.44 -14.84
CA LEU A 171 -25.09 -11.00 -15.21
C LEU A 171 -25.19 -9.48 -15.28
N ARG A 172 -24.66 -8.76 -14.27
CA ARG A 172 -24.60 -7.29 -14.27
C ARG A 172 -23.88 -6.74 -15.50
N ARG A 173 -22.73 -7.32 -15.86
CA ARG A 173 -22.01 -6.95 -17.09
C ARG A 173 -22.87 -7.10 -18.36
N ARG A 174 -23.76 -8.10 -18.44
CA ARG A 174 -24.67 -8.28 -19.59
C ARG A 174 -25.69 -7.15 -19.67
N ALA A 175 -26.29 -6.75 -18.54
CA ALA A 175 -27.21 -5.62 -18.48
C ALA A 175 -26.49 -4.28 -18.78
N ARG A 176 -25.32 -4.05 -18.19
CA ARG A 176 -24.51 -2.83 -18.43
C ARG A 176 -24.14 -2.63 -19.90
N LYS A 177 -23.84 -3.70 -20.63
CA LYS A 177 -23.56 -3.64 -22.07
C LYS A 177 -24.75 -3.15 -22.91
N LYS A 178 -25.94 -3.26 -22.35
CA LYS A 178 -27.19 -2.77 -22.89
C LYS A 178 -27.67 -1.56 -22.09
N SER A 179 -26.81 -0.85 -21.35
CA SER A 179 -27.21 0.34 -20.58
C SER A 179 -28.47 0.16 -19.71
N LEU A 180 -28.73 -1.08 -19.26
CA LEU A 180 -29.88 -1.43 -18.43
C LEU A 180 -29.48 -1.42 -16.95
N PRO A 181 -30.44 -1.28 -16.02
CA PRO A 181 -30.21 -1.44 -14.60
C PRO A 181 -29.39 -2.71 -14.29
N ASP A 182 -28.36 -2.57 -13.46
CA ASP A 182 -27.41 -3.65 -13.18
C ASP A 182 -26.95 -3.64 -11.71
N ASP A 183 -27.89 -3.49 -10.79
CA ASP A 183 -27.65 -3.31 -9.36
C ASP A 183 -27.66 -4.61 -8.53
N LEU A 184 -27.97 -5.77 -9.13
CA LEU A 184 -28.01 -7.05 -8.41
C LEU A 184 -26.70 -7.37 -7.68
N THR A 185 -26.73 -7.28 -6.36
CA THR A 185 -25.60 -7.58 -5.47
C THR A 185 -25.39 -9.08 -5.28
N ALA A 186 -24.24 -9.48 -4.76
CA ALA A 186 -23.99 -10.89 -4.42
C ALA A 186 -24.92 -11.36 -3.28
N GLN A 187 -25.25 -10.47 -2.33
CA GLN A 187 -26.19 -10.73 -1.25
C GLN A 187 -27.61 -10.96 -1.78
N GLN A 188 -28.07 -10.12 -2.71
CA GLN A 188 -29.37 -10.32 -3.37
C GLN A 188 -29.39 -11.60 -4.21
N TYR A 189 -28.30 -11.91 -4.93
CA TYR A 189 -28.17 -13.18 -5.65
C TYR A 189 -28.37 -14.38 -4.71
N LYS A 190 -27.72 -14.36 -3.54
CA LYS A 190 -27.88 -15.41 -2.52
C LYS A 190 -29.29 -15.44 -1.94
N PHE A 191 -29.84 -14.27 -1.62
CA PHE A 191 -31.21 -14.13 -1.12
C PHE A 191 -32.24 -14.75 -2.07
N ILE A 192 -32.12 -14.51 -3.38
CA ILE A 192 -32.99 -15.15 -4.38
C ILE A 192 -32.90 -16.67 -4.29
N LEU A 193 -31.69 -17.24 -4.24
CA LEU A 193 -31.53 -18.69 -4.10
C LEU A 193 -32.14 -19.24 -2.81
N GLU A 194 -31.94 -18.57 -1.68
CA GLU A 194 -32.49 -18.93 -0.38
C GLU A 194 -34.02 -18.84 -0.37
N ARG A 195 -34.59 -17.79 -0.97
CA ARG A 195 -36.05 -17.55 -1.06
C ARG A 195 -36.79 -18.67 -1.78
N PHE A 196 -36.14 -19.31 -2.75
CA PHE A 196 -36.65 -20.45 -3.49
C PHE A 196 -36.07 -21.80 -3.00
N ASP A 197 -35.52 -21.86 -1.78
CA ASP A 197 -34.97 -23.08 -1.17
C ASP A 197 -33.98 -23.83 -2.08
N TYR A 198 -33.14 -23.06 -2.80
CA TYR A 198 -32.18 -23.56 -3.78
C TYR A 198 -32.81 -24.51 -4.81
N LYS A 199 -34.06 -24.23 -5.21
CA LYS A 199 -34.81 -24.95 -6.25
C LYS A 199 -35.11 -24.03 -7.43
N CYS A 200 -35.46 -24.66 -8.55
CA CYS A 200 -36.06 -23.95 -9.67
C CYS A 200 -37.38 -23.32 -9.20
N ALA A 201 -37.53 -22.02 -9.43
CA ALA A 201 -38.70 -21.24 -9.03
C ALA A 201 -40.01 -21.74 -9.66
N LEU A 202 -39.93 -22.29 -10.87
CA LEU A 202 -41.10 -22.74 -11.62
C LEU A 202 -41.41 -24.23 -11.45
N SER A 203 -40.41 -25.11 -11.56
CA SER A 203 -40.64 -26.56 -11.43
C SER A 203 -40.51 -27.08 -10.00
N GLY A 204 -40.00 -26.29 -9.05
CA GLY A 204 -39.71 -26.72 -7.68
C GLY A 204 -38.57 -27.75 -7.57
N GLN A 205 -37.93 -28.12 -8.68
CA GLN A 205 -36.88 -29.13 -8.69
C GLN A 205 -35.60 -28.60 -8.05
N LYS A 206 -35.03 -29.39 -7.12
CA LYS A 206 -33.70 -29.13 -6.54
C LYS A 206 -32.63 -29.63 -7.50
N LEU A 207 -31.71 -28.74 -7.87
CA LEU A 207 -30.65 -29.01 -8.84
C LEU A 207 -29.29 -28.59 -8.28
N GLU A 208 -28.23 -29.28 -8.72
CA GLU A 208 -26.84 -28.89 -8.39
C GLU A 208 -26.47 -27.53 -9.01
N VAL A 209 -27.09 -27.22 -10.14
CA VAL A 209 -26.88 -25.98 -10.89
C VAL A 209 -28.22 -25.34 -11.22
N LEU A 210 -28.43 -24.15 -10.66
CA LEU A 210 -29.46 -23.20 -11.05
C LEU A 210 -28.81 -22.01 -11.72
N ASP A 211 -29.49 -21.42 -12.70
CA ASP A 211 -29.12 -20.13 -13.26
C ASP A 211 -30.15 -19.10 -12.82
N LEU A 212 -29.70 -17.89 -12.47
CA LEU A 212 -30.64 -16.78 -12.35
C LEU A 212 -30.96 -16.27 -13.75
N ASP A 213 -32.22 -16.33 -14.13
CA ASP A 213 -32.74 -15.86 -15.40
C ASP A 213 -33.47 -14.53 -15.23
N HIS A 214 -33.43 -13.73 -16.30
CA HIS A 214 -34.15 -12.48 -16.42
C HIS A 214 -35.62 -12.75 -16.74
N PHE A 215 -36.56 -12.42 -15.85
CA PHE A 215 -37.99 -12.62 -16.10
C PHE A 215 -38.43 -11.83 -17.34
N ILE A 216 -38.11 -10.53 -17.38
CA ILE A 216 -38.11 -9.66 -18.54
C ILE A 216 -36.71 -9.72 -19.18
N PRO A 217 -36.55 -10.36 -20.36
CA PRO A 217 -35.26 -10.55 -21.00
C PRO A 217 -34.58 -9.23 -21.37
N LEU A 218 -33.25 -9.16 -21.24
CA LEU A 218 -32.46 -7.98 -21.65
C LEU A 218 -32.60 -7.62 -23.15
N ALA A 219 -33.13 -8.53 -23.98
CA ALA A 219 -33.42 -8.27 -25.38
C ALA A 219 -34.52 -7.22 -25.58
N THR A 220 -35.47 -7.11 -24.64
CA THR A 220 -36.56 -6.13 -24.66
C THR A 220 -36.07 -4.69 -24.47
N GLY A 221 -34.86 -4.49 -23.91
CA GLY A 221 -34.41 -3.15 -23.52
C GLY A 221 -35.06 -2.64 -22.22
N TRP A 222 -35.71 -3.52 -21.46
CA TRP A 222 -36.32 -3.22 -20.17
C TRP A 222 -35.85 -4.16 -19.06
N GLY A 223 -36.26 -3.86 -17.82
CA GLY A 223 -35.93 -4.63 -16.61
C GLY A 223 -34.48 -4.45 -16.17
N GLY A 224 -33.54 -5.15 -16.81
CA GLY A 224 -32.14 -5.21 -16.41
C GLY A 224 -31.83 -6.36 -15.44
N THR A 225 -30.61 -6.40 -14.89
CA THR A 225 -30.20 -7.38 -13.88
C THR A 225 -30.41 -6.79 -12.48
N THR A 226 -31.62 -6.91 -11.95
CA THR A 226 -32.06 -6.34 -10.67
C THR A 226 -32.73 -7.40 -9.80
N LEU A 227 -32.95 -7.14 -8.51
CA LEU A 227 -33.66 -8.08 -7.64
C LEU A 227 -35.07 -8.40 -8.18
N GLY A 228 -35.79 -7.38 -8.66
CA GLY A 228 -37.16 -7.50 -9.16
C GLY A 228 -37.30 -8.08 -10.57
N ASN A 229 -36.22 -8.57 -11.18
CA ASN A 229 -36.28 -9.17 -12.52
C ASN A 229 -35.55 -10.52 -12.61
N MET A 230 -35.13 -11.11 -11.48
CA MET A 230 -34.26 -12.28 -11.49
C MET A 230 -34.87 -13.44 -10.70
N ILE A 231 -34.97 -14.60 -11.33
CA ILE A 231 -35.49 -15.82 -10.71
C ILE A 231 -34.58 -17.03 -10.95
N PRO A 232 -34.46 -17.97 -10.02
CA PRO A 232 -33.67 -19.18 -10.23
C PRO A 232 -34.44 -20.16 -11.10
N LEU A 233 -33.88 -20.53 -12.24
CA LEU A 233 -34.46 -21.53 -13.13
C LEU A 233 -33.51 -22.72 -13.33
N SER A 234 -34.11 -23.86 -13.64
CA SER A 234 -33.36 -24.99 -14.19
C SER A 234 -32.78 -24.61 -15.56
N PRO A 235 -31.62 -25.15 -15.95
CA PRO A 235 -31.04 -24.89 -17.27
C PRO A 235 -31.98 -25.22 -18.43
N SER A 236 -32.81 -26.26 -18.29
CA SER A 236 -33.79 -26.67 -19.30
C SER A 236 -34.91 -25.64 -19.47
N LEU A 237 -35.51 -25.16 -18.38
CA LEU A 237 -36.57 -24.16 -18.43
C LEU A 237 -36.02 -22.80 -18.86
N ASN A 238 -34.85 -22.41 -18.38
CA ASN A 238 -34.17 -21.19 -18.83
C ASN A 238 -33.93 -21.21 -20.35
N SER A 239 -33.36 -22.31 -20.86
CA SER A 239 -33.14 -22.52 -22.30
C SER A 239 -34.43 -22.60 -23.11
N SER A 240 -35.53 -23.06 -22.51
CA SER A 240 -36.85 -23.05 -23.15
C SER A 240 -37.49 -21.66 -23.13
N LYS A 241 -37.32 -20.86 -22.09
CA LYS A 241 -37.88 -19.51 -22.01
C LYS A 241 -37.16 -18.55 -22.96
N GLN A 242 -35.84 -18.49 -22.88
CA GLN A 242 -35.01 -17.56 -23.66
C GLN A 242 -35.53 -16.12 -23.52
N ASP A 243 -35.78 -15.47 -24.66
CA ASP A 243 -36.28 -14.11 -24.80
C ASP A 243 -37.81 -14.04 -24.98
N ARG A 244 -38.54 -15.12 -24.74
CA ARG A 244 -40.01 -15.15 -24.87
C ARG A 244 -40.68 -14.41 -23.71
N ASN A 245 -41.85 -13.85 -23.98
CA ASN A 245 -42.74 -13.33 -22.93
C ASN A 245 -43.12 -14.48 -21.97
N PRO A 246 -42.82 -14.37 -20.66
CA PRO A 246 -43.13 -15.41 -19.68
C PRO A 246 -44.60 -15.82 -19.66
N PHE A 247 -45.52 -14.86 -19.81
CA PHE A 247 -46.97 -15.10 -19.77
C PHE A 247 -47.50 -15.78 -21.03
N GLU A 248 -46.81 -15.65 -22.17
CA GLU A 248 -47.12 -16.44 -23.38
C GLU A 248 -46.38 -17.79 -23.38
N TRP A 249 -45.14 -17.81 -22.88
CA TRP A 249 -44.31 -19.00 -22.83
C TRP A 249 -44.93 -20.08 -21.92
N ILE A 250 -45.49 -19.69 -20.77
CA ILE A 250 -46.13 -20.62 -19.83
C ILE A 250 -47.41 -21.29 -20.39
N LYS A 251 -48.04 -20.70 -21.41
CA LYS A 251 -49.26 -21.25 -22.05
C LYS A 251 -48.97 -22.45 -22.96
N ARG A 252 -47.70 -22.70 -23.28
CA ARG A 252 -47.31 -23.82 -24.14
C ARG A 252 -47.56 -25.15 -23.44
N LYS A 253 -48.17 -26.10 -24.15
CA LYS A 253 -48.53 -27.43 -23.61
C LYS A 253 -47.33 -28.16 -23.00
N ASP A 254 -46.19 -28.16 -23.70
CA ASP A 254 -44.97 -28.82 -23.23
C ASP A 254 -44.39 -28.21 -21.96
N ILE A 255 -44.74 -26.96 -21.65
CA ILE A 255 -44.30 -26.26 -20.43
C ILE A 255 -45.30 -26.50 -19.29
N GLN A 256 -46.59 -26.50 -19.57
CA GLN A 256 -47.63 -26.82 -18.57
C GLN A 256 -47.53 -28.25 -18.04
N GLU A 257 -46.95 -29.17 -18.81
CA GLU A 257 -46.64 -30.53 -18.36
C GLU A 257 -45.55 -30.58 -17.28
N VAL A 258 -44.69 -29.57 -17.19
CA VAL A 258 -43.52 -29.54 -16.28
C VAL A 258 -43.53 -28.39 -15.28
N VAL A 259 -44.38 -27.38 -15.48
CA VAL A 259 -44.55 -26.22 -14.61
C VAL A 259 -46.04 -26.07 -14.30
N SER A 260 -46.41 -26.10 -13.01
CA SER A 260 -47.78 -25.82 -12.59
C SER A 260 -48.06 -24.32 -12.64
N LEU A 261 -49.29 -23.95 -13.00
CA LEU A 261 -49.71 -22.55 -13.07
C LEU A 261 -49.70 -21.88 -11.70
N GLU A 262 -49.96 -22.64 -10.63
CA GLU A 262 -49.85 -22.16 -9.25
C GLU A 262 -48.40 -21.73 -8.94
N LYS A 263 -47.41 -22.53 -9.34
CA LYS A 263 -45.99 -22.15 -9.17
C LYS A 263 -45.59 -20.94 -9.99
N PHE A 264 -46.10 -20.82 -11.22
CA PHE A 264 -45.88 -19.63 -12.02
C PHE A 264 -46.49 -18.39 -11.35
N GLN A 265 -47.71 -18.51 -10.80
CA GLN A 265 -48.38 -17.43 -10.10
C GLN A 265 -47.63 -16.99 -8.83
N GLU A 266 -47.11 -17.93 -8.03
CA GLU A 266 -46.26 -17.60 -6.87
C GLU A 266 -45.02 -16.77 -7.27
N VAL A 267 -44.43 -17.04 -8.44
CA VAL A 267 -43.31 -16.27 -8.97
C VAL A 267 -43.73 -14.88 -9.42
N VAL A 268 -44.89 -14.75 -10.06
CA VAL A 268 -45.46 -13.46 -10.46
C VAL A 268 -45.75 -12.60 -9.22
N GLU A 269 -46.37 -13.17 -8.20
CA GLU A 269 -46.64 -12.49 -6.92
C GLU A 269 -45.35 -12.01 -6.25
N TYR A 270 -44.33 -12.87 -6.19
CA TYR A 270 -43.01 -12.51 -5.66
C TYR A 270 -42.36 -11.33 -6.40
N LEU A 271 -42.40 -11.34 -7.74
CA LEU A 271 -41.81 -10.26 -8.53
C LEU A 271 -42.66 -8.98 -8.45
N ALA A 272 -43.97 -9.10 -8.44
CA ALA A 272 -44.88 -7.97 -8.28
C ALA A 272 -44.65 -7.27 -6.92
N GLU A 273 -44.55 -8.03 -5.83
CA GLU A 273 -44.25 -7.52 -4.48
C GLU A 273 -42.92 -6.75 -4.45
N ILE A 274 -41.86 -7.28 -5.07
CA ILE A 274 -40.55 -6.58 -5.12
C ILE A 274 -40.60 -5.28 -5.92
N ASN A 275 -41.47 -5.20 -6.92
CA ASN A 275 -41.61 -4.02 -7.77
C ASN A 275 -42.74 -3.09 -7.29
N ASP A 276 -43.27 -3.29 -6.09
CA ASP A 276 -44.38 -2.51 -5.50
C ASP A 276 -45.63 -2.46 -6.42
N MET A 277 -45.96 -3.60 -7.05
CA MET A 277 -47.10 -3.76 -7.95
C MET A 277 -48.02 -4.88 -7.48
N THR A 278 -49.28 -4.85 -7.88
CA THR A 278 -50.15 -6.03 -7.87
C THR A 278 -49.74 -7.02 -8.98
N PRO A 279 -50.10 -8.31 -8.89
CA PRO A 279 -49.80 -9.28 -9.94
C PRO A 279 -50.33 -8.89 -11.33
N ASP A 280 -51.51 -8.26 -11.40
CA ASP A 280 -52.11 -7.81 -12.65
C ASP A 280 -51.35 -6.62 -13.24
N GLU A 281 -51.02 -5.60 -12.43
CA GLU A 281 -50.18 -4.46 -12.85
C GLU A 281 -48.80 -4.92 -13.31
N TYR A 282 -48.19 -5.89 -12.61
CA TYR A 282 -46.90 -6.43 -13.00
C TYR A 282 -46.97 -7.18 -14.33
N LYS A 283 -48.06 -7.94 -14.57
CA LYS A 283 -48.29 -8.58 -15.85
C LYS A 283 -48.44 -7.56 -16.97
N GLU A 284 -49.24 -6.51 -16.78
CA GLU A 284 -49.40 -5.43 -17.76
C GLU A 284 -48.06 -4.75 -18.07
N TYR A 285 -47.27 -4.44 -17.04
CA TYR A 285 -45.92 -3.90 -17.19
C TYR A 285 -45.00 -4.82 -18.01
N VAL A 286 -45.02 -6.13 -17.74
CA VAL A 286 -44.24 -7.10 -18.50
C VAL A 286 -44.70 -7.12 -19.96
N ASP A 287 -46.01 -7.22 -20.21
CA ASP A 287 -46.56 -7.23 -21.57
C ASP A 287 -46.19 -5.94 -22.34
N ASP A 288 -46.23 -4.79 -21.68
CA ASP A 288 -45.80 -3.50 -22.24
C ASP A 288 -44.30 -3.47 -22.61
N CYS A 289 -43.44 -4.09 -21.79
CA CYS A 289 -42.01 -4.23 -22.11
C CYS A 289 -41.78 -5.02 -23.41
N PHE A 290 -42.64 -6.01 -23.69
CA PHE A 290 -42.58 -6.81 -24.92
C PHE A 290 -43.22 -6.09 -26.11
N ALA A 291 -44.28 -5.33 -25.89
CA ALA A 291 -44.96 -4.56 -26.92
C ALA A 291 -44.11 -3.36 -27.39
N ASN A 292 -43.30 -2.78 -26.50
CA ASN A 292 -42.54 -1.55 -26.75
C ASN A 292 -41.02 -1.72 -26.52
N PRO A 293 -40.31 -2.60 -27.25
CA PRO A 293 -38.90 -2.86 -26.99
C PRO A 293 -37.98 -1.67 -27.31
N ILE A 294 -36.97 -1.42 -26.45
CA ILE A 294 -35.93 -0.41 -26.68
C ILE A 294 -34.69 -1.07 -27.30
N PHE A 295 -34.41 -0.72 -28.55
CA PHE A 295 -33.17 -1.13 -29.23
C PHE A 295 -32.07 -0.10 -29.01
N ILE A 296 -31.03 -0.51 -28.30
CA ILE A 296 -29.85 0.34 -28.10
C ILE A 296 -28.97 0.23 -29.33
N THR A 297 -28.93 1.31 -30.10
CA THR A 297 -27.99 1.49 -31.21
C THR A 297 -26.63 1.96 -30.67
N GLU A 298 -25.56 1.63 -31.38
CA GLU A 298 -24.16 1.89 -30.97
C GLU A 298 -23.79 3.37 -30.75
N ASN A 299 -24.73 4.31 -30.96
CA ASN A 299 -24.50 5.75 -30.88
C ASN A 299 -24.57 6.36 -29.47
N ASN A 300 -24.78 5.57 -28.41
CA ASN A 300 -24.81 6.04 -27.03
C ASN A 300 -23.82 5.28 -26.12
N LEU A 301 -22.57 5.11 -26.58
CA LEU A 301 -21.45 4.59 -25.79
C LEU A 301 -20.34 5.62 -25.63
#